data_AF-A0A7V7ASN3-F1
#
_entry.id   AF-A0A7V7ASN3-F1
#
_cell.length_a   1.000
_cell.length_b   1.000
_cell.length_c   1.000
_cell.angle_alpha   90.00
_cell.angle_beta   90.00
_cell.angle_gamma   90.00
#
_symmetry.space_group_name_H-M   'P 1'
#
loop_
_entity.id
_entity.type
_entity.pdbx_description
1 polymer ?
#
loop_
_entity_poly.entity_id
_entity_poly.type
_entity_poly.pdbx_seq_one_letter_code
_entity_poly.pdbx_strand_id
1 'polypeptide(L)'
;MAEITGLTGLRPVGEMLSKITCPPYDVIKPASPLEKLLRKNKFSLYHLTLGKEPLAALQFLKEKGYLLVDQTPCFYVYEQVYNSQVRRGVLAAVAVEDYAGGQIIRHEKTFDDKVKGRLALRQKTGYTFEPVFLFTQADLRTVLDKIVSLYSPEAEFVSDFMGASELHGIKNRIFRVEEKSREGCLLKDVIASQALYIADGHHRYHASLLNQQTHCLAYLCAAADAPILAYNRVINGLVKFAEIKDKLPLQVVREFKTPPKHHFSLYTRGNAYLLPAQKVPEDVVGRLDCRILEKELYPHLGLTADLISDPAYFDYYAENELAEMKDCVDSGKYDLAVALAPVSITELIAVADAGIQDPQIVMPEKSTFFAPKILSGIFIYKHIRKIMGWNYVER
;
A
#
# COMPACT_ATOMS: atom_id res chain seq x y z
N MET A 1 21.21 -2.90 -10.64
CA MET A 1 20.35 -4.06 -10.34
C MET A 1 19.72 -3.79 -8.98
N ALA A 2 18.47 -4.21 -8.74
CA ALA A 2 17.86 -4.02 -7.44
C ALA A 2 18.58 -4.88 -6.38
N GLU A 3 19.20 -4.25 -5.39
CA GLU A 3 19.93 -4.95 -4.33
C GLU A 3 19.06 -5.15 -3.09
N ILE A 4 19.11 -6.34 -2.50
CA ILE A 4 18.52 -6.64 -1.21
C ILE A 4 19.53 -7.28 -0.25
N THR A 5 19.34 -7.01 1.05
CA THR A 5 20.04 -7.64 2.16
C THR A 5 19.05 -8.17 3.19
N GLY A 6 19.52 -9.09 4.03
CA GLY A 6 18.75 -9.58 5.17
C GLY A 6 18.49 -8.47 6.18
N LEU A 7 17.32 -8.52 6.81
CA LEU A 7 16.91 -7.59 7.84
C LEU A 7 17.68 -7.84 9.14
N THR A 8 18.14 -6.75 9.75
CA THR A 8 18.63 -6.70 11.14
C THR A 8 17.90 -5.58 11.88
N GLY A 9 17.67 -5.75 13.18
CA GLY A 9 16.86 -4.80 13.94
C GLY A 9 16.12 -5.44 15.09
N LEU A 10 14.82 -5.21 15.17
CA LEU A 10 13.97 -5.72 16.24
C LEU A 10 12.82 -6.55 15.65
N ARG A 11 12.50 -7.67 16.28
CA ARG A 11 11.36 -8.51 15.91
C ARG A 11 10.47 -8.80 17.11
N PRO A 12 9.14 -8.74 16.98
CA PRO A 12 8.24 -9.25 18.00
C PRO A 12 8.45 -10.75 18.24
N VAL A 13 8.06 -11.23 19.42
CA VAL A 13 8.22 -12.63 19.80
C VAL A 13 6.93 -13.30 20.26
N GLY A 14 6.78 -14.57 19.90
CA GLY A 14 5.66 -15.41 20.32
C GLY A 14 4.31 -14.73 20.07
N GLU A 15 3.42 -14.83 21.05
CA GLU A 15 2.07 -14.26 20.97
C GLU A 15 2.05 -12.73 20.85
N MET A 16 3.13 -12.04 21.23
CA MET A 16 3.21 -10.59 21.15
C MET A 16 3.23 -10.07 19.72
N LEU A 17 3.63 -10.89 18.74
CA LEU A 17 3.59 -10.52 17.33
C LEU A 17 2.18 -10.03 16.94
N SER A 18 1.15 -10.82 17.23
CA SER A 18 -0.25 -10.46 16.93
C SER A 18 -0.72 -9.18 17.62
N LYS A 19 -0.22 -8.89 18.84
CA LYS A 19 -0.58 -7.70 19.63
C LYS A 19 0.19 -6.45 19.21
N ILE A 20 1.41 -6.61 18.68
CA ILE A 20 2.25 -5.49 18.22
C ILE A 20 1.85 -5.10 16.80
N THR A 21 1.58 -6.07 15.93
CA THR A 21 1.24 -5.77 14.54
C THR A 21 -0.03 -4.95 14.41
N CYS A 22 -0.05 -4.02 13.46
CA CYS A 22 -1.24 -3.24 13.13
C CYS A 22 -1.30 -2.94 11.62
N PRO A 23 -2.46 -2.47 11.12
CA PRO A 23 -2.52 -1.91 9.77
C PRO A 23 -1.52 -0.75 9.60
N PRO A 24 -1.05 -0.49 8.38
CA PRO A 24 -0.12 0.62 8.14
C PRO A 24 -0.78 1.97 8.41
N TYR A 25 0.03 2.98 8.70
CA TYR A 25 -0.41 4.29 9.19
C TYR A 25 -1.43 4.99 8.29
N ASP A 26 -1.34 4.77 6.98
CA ASP A 26 -2.20 5.35 5.95
C ASP A 26 -3.58 4.68 5.86
N VAL A 27 -3.77 3.53 6.51
CA VAL A 27 -5.08 2.88 6.71
C VAL A 27 -5.77 3.39 7.98
N ILE A 28 -5.02 3.96 8.93
CA ILE A 28 -5.55 4.36 10.24
C ILE A 28 -6.10 5.79 10.17
N LYS A 29 -7.37 5.94 9.79
CA LYS A 29 -8.06 7.24 9.76
C LYS A 29 -8.26 7.81 11.18
N PRO A 30 -8.06 9.12 11.41
CA PRO A 30 -8.34 9.75 12.71
C PRO A 30 -9.78 9.55 13.18
N ALA A 31 -9.97 9.34 14.48
CA ALA A 31 -11.26 9.09 15.14
C ALA A 31 -12.02 7.82 14.69
N SER A 32 -11.44 7.02 13.80
CA SER A 32 -12.04 5.77 13.32
C SER A 32 -12.16 4.72 14.44
N PRO A 33 -13.06 3.71 14.29
CA PRO A 33 -13.10 2.56 15.18
C PRO A 33 -11.74 1.85 15.30
N LEU A 34 -10.99 1.76 14.19
CA LEU A 34 -9.66 1.17 14.15
C LEU A 34 -8.66 1.95 15.02
N GLU A 35 -8.60 3.27 14.88
CA GLU A 35 -7.70 4.09 15.71
C GLU A 35 -8.03 3.94 17.20
N LYS A 36 -9.32 3.97 17.57
CA LYS A 36 -9.77 3.79 18.96
C LYS A 36 -9.38 2.42 19.51
N LEU A 37 -9.48 1.36 18.71
CA LEU A 37 -9.05 0.01 19.07
C LEU A 37 -7.54 -0.04 19.32
N LEU A 38 -6.74 0.48 18.37
CA LEU A 38 -5.27 0.46 18.44
C LEU A 38 -4.74 1.31 19.61
N ARG A 39 -5.38 2.44 19.92
CA ARG A 39 -5.03 3.29 21.07
C ARG A 39 -5.20 2.58 22.42
N LYS A 40 -6.21 1.72 22.56
CA LYS A 40 -6.44 0.93 23.79
C LYS A 40 -5.41 -0.19 23.95
N ASN A 41 -4.90 -0.74 22.85
CA ASN A 41 -3.84 -1.73 22.86
C ASN A 41 -2.48 -1.05 23.08
N LYS A 42 -2.00 -1.03 24.33
CA LYS A 42 -0.70 -0.44 24.70
C LYS A 42 0.54 -1.04 24.01
N PHE A 43 0.41 -2.22 23.40
CA PHE A 43 1.50 -2.91 22.71
C PHE A 43 1.57 -2.60 21.21
N SER A 44 0.50 -2.04 20.65
CA SER A 44 0.37 -1.81 19.22
C SER A 44 1.49 -0.91 18.67
N LEU A 45 2.00 -1.27 17.49
CA LEU A 45 2.95 -0.45 16.74
C LEU A 45 2.39 0.93 16.40
N TYR A 46 1.06 1.12 16.45
CA TYR A 46 0.41 2.43 16.37
C TYR A 46 1.08 3.48 17.27
N HIS A 47 1.49 3.11 18.49
CA HIS A 47 2.12 4.05 19.42
C HIS A 47 3.51 4.49 18.96
N LEU A 48 4.18 3.70 18.12
CA LEU A 48 5.48 4.00 17.53
C LEU A 48 5.33 4.80 16.22
N THR A 49 4.27 4.55 15.45
CA THR A 49 4.08 5.17 14.12
C THR A 49 3.25 6.45 14.13
N LEU A 50 2.24 6.53 15.00
CA LEU A 50 1.27 7.63 15.10
C LEU A 50 1.10 8.17 16.54
N GLY A 51 1.65 7.49 17.54
CA GLY A 51 1.61 7.92 18.94
C GLY A 51 2.41 9.21 19.20
N LYS A 52 2.07 9.90 20.30
CA LYS A 52 2.73 11.16 20.71
C LYS A 52 4.18 10.96 21.16
N GLU A 53 4.49 9.79 21.75
CA GLU A 53 5.78 9.50 22.37
C GLU A 53 6.42 8.21 21.82
N PRO A 54 6.82 8.19 20.54
CA PRO A 54 7.26 6.97 19.87
C PRO A 54 8.53 6.34 20.48
N LEU A 55 9.43 7.16 21.06
CA LEU A 55 10.62 6.66 21.75
C LEU A 55 10.28 5.94 23.06
N ALA A 56 9.35 6.50 23.84
CA ALA A 56 8.92 5.87 25.09
C ALA A 56 8.21 4.55 24.80
N ALA A 57 7.35 4.51 23.77
CA ALA A 57 6.69 3.28 23.33
C ALA A 57 7.69 2.22 22.85
N LEU A 58 8.69 2.60 22.05
CA LEU A 58 9.75 1.71 21.60
C LEU A 58 10.58 1.16 22.78
N GLN A 59 10.97 2.02 23.71
CA GLN A 59 11.75 1.63 24.89
C GLN A 59 10.95 0.69 25.80
N PHE A 60 9.66 0.98 26.03
CA PHE A 60 8.75 0.12 26.77
C PHE A 60 8.70 -1.30 26.18
N LEU A 61 8.52 -1.43 24.86
CA LEU A 61 8.47 -2.75 24.22
C LEU A 61 9.80 -3.51 24.33
N LYS A 62 10.93 -2.81 24.24
CA LYS A 62 12.26 -3.41 24.41
C LYS A 62 12.53 -3.86 25.84
N GLU A 63 12.28 -3.01 26.84
CA GLU A 63 12.50 -3.31 28.26
C GLU A 63 11.63 -4.45 28.77
N LYS A 64 10.41 -4.60 28.23
CA LYS A 64 9.53 -5.72 28.54
C LYS A 64 9.89 -7.01 27.80
N GLY A 65 10.90 -7.00 26.93
CA GLY A 65 11.32 -8.18 26.16
C GLY A 65 10.34 -8.57 25.06
N TYR A 66 9.44 -7.68 24.65
CA TYR A 66 8.48 -7.97 23.57
C TYR A 66 9.07 -7.77 22.17
N LEU A 67 10.22 -7.09 22.09
CA LEU A 67 11.01 -6.93 20.88
C LEU A 67 12.41 -7.50 21.10
N LEU A 68 12.76 -8.58 20.42
CA LEU A 68 14.11 -9.12 20.42
C LEU A 68 15.00 -8.41 19.42
N VAL A 69 16.25 -8.17 19.81
CA VAL A 69 17.28 -7.70 18.89
C VAL A 69 17.72 -8.85 18.00
N ASP A 70 17.57 -8.68 16.70
CA ASP A 70 18.06 -9.62 15.69
C ASP A 70 19.24 -9.03 14.93
N GLN A 71 20.42 -9.62 15.12
CA GLN A 71 21.67 -9.21 14.48
C GLN A 71 22.05 -10.11 13.30
N THR A 72 21.37 -11.25 13.11
CA THR A 72 21.63 -12.15 11.99
C THR A 72 20.83 -11.66 10.79
N PRO A 73 21.47 -11.26 9.68
CA PRO A 73 20.74 -10.82 8.49
C PRO A 73 19.84 -11.95 7.97
N CYS A 74 18.54 -11.73 8.01
CA CYS A 74 17.54 -12.71 7.57
C CYS A 74 16.49 -12.07 6.67
N PHE A 75 16.04 -12.82 5.68
CA PHE A 75 14.80 -12.56 4.97
C PHE A 75 13.63 -13.20 5.73
N TYR A 76 12.47 -12.57 5.68
CA TYR A 76 11.26 -13.11 6.31
C TYR A 76 10.19 -13.31 5.24
N VAL A 77 10.06 -14.54 4.75
CA VAL A 77 8.98 -14.89 3.85
C VAL A 77 7.67 -14.79 4.62
N TYR A 78 6.77 -13.96 4.12
CA TYR A 78 5.52 -13.61 4.75
C TYR A 78 4.37 -14.06 3.85
N GLU A 79 3.56 -14.97 4.37
CA GLU A 79 2.37 -15.47 3.71
C GLU A 79 1.11 -14.94 4.39
N GLN A 80 0.19 -14.43 3.58
CA GLN A 80 -1.15 -14.00 3.97
C GLN A 80 -2.18 -14.91 3.29
N VAL A 81 -3.07 -15.51 4.08
CA VAL A 81 -4.21 -16.28 3.60
C VAL A 81 -5.50 -15.52 3.93
N TYR A 82 -6.24 -15.15 2.88
CA TYR A 82 -7.44 -14.32 2.97
C TYR A 82 -8.40 -14.71 1.85
N ASN A 83 -9.72 -14.80 2.11
CA ASN A 83 -10.74 -15.08 1.08
C ASN A 83 -10.42 -16.27 0.15
N SER A 84 -9.88 -17.37 0.69
CA SER A 84 -9.38 -18.54 -0.07
C SER A 84 -8.21 -18.27 -1.03
N GLN A 85 -7.66 -17.06 -1.02
CA GLN A 85 -6.45 -16.67 -1.73
C GLN A 85 -5.24 -16.76 -0.79
N VAL A 86 -4.07 -16.95 -1.41
CA VAL A 86 -2.78 -16.94 -0.72
C VAL A 86 -1.90 -15.94 -1.43
N ARG A 87 -1.31 -15.02 -0.68
CA ARG A 87 -0.24 -14.16 -1.17
C ARG A 87 1.03 -14.45 -0.40
N ARG A 88 2.12 -14.64 -1.13
CA ARG A 88 3.46 -14.80 -0.58
C ARG A 88 4.33 -13.63 -1.02
N GLY A 89 5.12 -13.14 -0.08
CA GLY A 89 6.19 -12.20 -0.36
C GLY A 89 7.31 -12.37 0.63
N VAL A 90 8.30 -11.49 0.58
CA VAL A 90 9.45 -11.50 1.47
C VAL A 90 9.70 -10.12 2.02
N LEU A 91 9.88 -10.03 3.33
CA LEU A 91 10.41 -8.83 3.96
C LEU A 91 11.94 -8.84 3.86
N ALA A 92 12.49 -7.78 3.28
CA ALA A 92 13.92 -7.60 3.06
C ALA A 92 14.33 -6.13 3.26
N ALA A 93 15.62 -5.89 3.47
CA ALA A 93 16.20 -4.57 3.35
C ALA A 93 16.53 -4.32 1.88
N VAL A 94 15.79 -3.42 1.22
CA VAL A 94 15.99 -3.07 -0.20
C VAL A 94 16.83 -1.81 -0.29
N ALA A 95 17.82 -1.80 -1.19
CA ALA A 95 18.68 -0.65 -1.41
C ALA A 95 17.87 0.60 -1.77
N VAL A 96 18.27 1.74 -1.21
CA VAL A 96 17.65 3.03 -1.45
C VAL A 96 18.50 3.80 -2.47
N GLU A 97 17.96 3.88 -3.67
CA GLU A 97 18.54 4.50 -4.84
C GLU A 97 17.66 5.64 -5.37
N ASP A 98 18.26 6.54 -6.13
CA ASP A 98 17.53 7.57 -6.87
C ASP A 98 16.66 6.93 -7.96
N TYR A 99 15.45 7.46 -8.16
CA TYR A 99 14.52 6.95 -9.18
C TYR A 99 15.11 6.99 -10.60
N ALA A 100 16.02 7.92 -10.88
CA ALA A 100 16.73 8.00 -12.17
C ALA A 100 17.55 6.74 -12.49
N GLY A 101 17.91 5.95 -11.47
CA GLY A 101 18.62 4.68 -11.65
C GLY A 101 17.75 3.55 -12.21
N GLY A 102 16.42 3.70 -12.22
CA GLY A 102 15.48 2.74 -12.82
C GLY A 102 15.29 1.43 -12.05
N GLN A 103 15.98 1.23 -10.91
CA GLN A 103 15.95 -0.04 -10.18
C GLN A 103 14.78 -0.13 -9.21
N ILE A 104 14.36 1.02 -8.67
CA ILE A 104 13.11 1.19 -7.95
C ILE A 104 12.26 2.19 -8.74
N ILE A 105 11.12 1.71 -9.26
CA ILE A 105 10.27 2.45 -10.17
C ILE A 105 8.99 2.88 -9.44
N ARG A 106 8.69 4.18 -9.51
CA ARG A 106 7.47 4.77 -8.94
C ARG A 106 6.42 4.96 -10.04
N HIS A 107 5.16 4.97 -9.63
CA HIS A 107 4.04 5.31 -10.50
C HIS A 107 3.13 6.42 -9.93
N GLU A 108 3.46 6.97 -8.77
CA GLU A 108 2.70 8.05 -8.09
C GLU A 108 3.66 9.14 -7.61
N LYS A 109 3.16 10.39 -7.54
CA LYS A 109 3.86 11.50 -6.88
C LYS A 109 3.84 11.35 -5.36
N THR A 110 4.75 12.04 -4.69
CA THR A 110 4.85 12.07 -3.24
C THR A 110 4.55 13.47 -2.70
N PHE A 111 3.85 13.54 -1.57
CA PHE A 111 3.50 14.79 -0.90
C PHE A 111 4.40 15.08 0.29
N ASP A 112 4.84 16.33 0.39
CA ASP A 112 5.82 16.78 1.38
C ASP A 112 5.40 16.48 2.82
N ASP A 113 4.15 16.72 3.20
CA ASP A 113 3.73 16.57 4.60
C ASP A 113 3.71 15.12 5.07
N LYS A 114 3.29 14.19 4.20
CA LYS A 114 3.35 12.74 4.48
C LYS A 114 4.80 12.28 4.60
N VAL A 115 5.70 12.83 3.79
CA VAL A 115 7.13 12.51 3.81
C VAL A 115 7.81 13.04 5.07
N LYS A 116 7.56 14.30 5.46
CA LYS A 116 8.15 14.95 6.64
C LYS A 116 7.91 14.16 7.92
N GLY A 117 6.67 13.71 8.16
CA GLY A 117 6.34 12.93 9.35
C GLY A 117 7.10 11.59 9.42
N ARG A 118 7.23 10.90 8.28
CA ARG A 118 7.98 9.63 8.21
C ARG A 118 9.50 9.85 8.33
N LEU A 119 10.02 10.94 7.78
CA LEU A 119 11.44 11.32 7.92
C LEU A 119 11.79 11.61 9.39
N ALA A 120 11.00 12.45 10.06
CA ALA A 120 11.19 12.80 11.46
C ALA A 120 11.18 11.56 12.37
N LEU A 121 10.25 10.62 12.13
CA LEU A 121 10.18 9.38 12.90
C LEU A 121 11.45 8.53 12.74
N ARG A 122 11.97 8.41 11.52
CA ARG A 122 13.21 7.66 11.26
C ARG A 122 14.44 8.31 11.88
N GLN A 123 14.57 9.62 11.74
CA GLN A 123 15.67 10.38 12.36
C GLN A 123 15.65 10.27 13.89
N LYS A 124 14.46 10.31 14.49
CA LYS A 124 14.28 10.23 15.95
C LYS A 124 14.57 8.83 16.49
N THR A 125 14.18 7.78 15.78
CA THR A 125 14.21 6.41 16.31
C THR A 125 15.38 5.57 15.82
N GLY A 126 15.93 5.85 14.64
CA GLY A 126 16.89 4.97 13.97
C GLY A 126 16.27 3.68 13.40
N TYR A 127 14.93 3.58 13.36
CA TYR A 127 14.23 2.41 12.83
C TYR A 127 13.24 2.76 11.71
N THR A 128 13.00 1.79 10.82
CA THR A 128 11.88 1.78 9.88
C THR A 128 10.86 0.74 10.35
N PHE A 129 9.63 1.17 10.61
CA PHE A 129 8.59 0.36 11.25
C PHE A 129 7.62 -0.30 10.26
N GLU A 130 7.51 0.25 9.05
CA GLU A 130 6.49 -0.10 8.08
C GLU A 130 7.16 -0.37 6.73
N PRO A 131 6.88 -1.52 6.08
CA PRO A 131 7.52 -1.86 4.82
C PRO A 131 7.02 -0.97 3.68
N VAL A 132 7.87 -0.68 2.70
CA VAL A 132 7.41 -0.31 1.36
C VAL A 132 6.90 -1.57 0.67
N PHE A 133 5.71 -1.55 0.07
CA PHE A 133 5.22 -2.67 -0.71
C PHE A 133 5.76 -2.55 -2.14
N LEU A 134 6.63 -3.48 -2.53
CA LEU A 134 7.17 -3.61 -3.87
C LEU A 134 6.67 -4.90 -4.54
N PHE A 135 6.67 -4.92 -5.87
CA PHE A 135 6.57 -6.14 -6.64
C PHE A 135 7.64 -6.21 -7.73
N THR A 136 7.90 -7.41 -8.23
CA THR A 136 8.85 -7.67 -9.32
C THR A 136 8.20 -8.52 -10.42
N GLN A 137 8.69 -8.35 -11.65
CA GLN A 137 8.34 -9.24 -12.77
C GLN A 137 9.19 -10.54 -12.77
N ALA A 138 10.18 -10.67 -11.88
CA ALA A 138 10.95 -11.90 -11.72
C ALA A 138 10.08 -13.05 -11.18
N ASP A 139 10.47 -14.30 -11.44
CA ASP A 139 9.80 -15.50 -10.91
C ASP A 139 10.11 -15.73 -9.42
N LEU A 140 9.70 -14.76 -8.60
CA LEU A 140 9.88 -14.81 -7.15
C LEU A 140 8.97 -15.88 -6.52
N ARG A 141 7.79 -16.13 -7.11
CA ARG A 141 6.80 -17.09 -6.57
C ARG A 141 7.40 -18.48 -6.40
N THR A 142 8.11 -18.99 -7.43
CA THR A 142 8.75 -20.31 -7.35
C THR A 142 9.72 -20.44 -6.17
N VAL A 143 10.49 -19.39 -5.88
CA VAL A 143 11.43 -19.37 -4.75
C VAL A 143 10.69 -19.35 -3.41
N LEU A 144 9.65 -18.51 -3.29
CA LEU A 144 8.86 -18.40 -2.07
C LEU A 144 8.09 -19.69 -1.75
N ASP A 145 7.50 -20.32 -2.77
CA ASP A 145 6.77 -21.58 -2.64
C ASP A 145 7.69 -22.71 -2.14
N LYS A 146 8.90 -22.76 -2.70
CA LYS A 146 9.94 -23.69 -2.25
C LYS A 146 10.31 -23.45 -0.79
N ILE A 147 10.54 -22.21 -0.38
CA ILE A 147 10.86 -21.88 1.02
C ILE A 147 9.73 -22.32 1.96
N VAL A 148 8.48 -21.99 1.65
CA VAL A 148 7.32 -22.38 2.48
C VAL A 148 7.17 -23.90 2.60
N SER A 149 7.61 -24.66 1.60
CA SER A 149 7.61 -26.13 1.63
C SER A 149 8.72 -26.73 2.49
N LEU A 150 9.85 -26.04 2.62
CA LEU A 150 11.08 -26.53 3.26
C LEU A 150 11.21 -26.07 4.71
N TYR A 151 10.67 -24.90 5.05
CA TYR A 151 10.83 -24.26 6.35
C TYR A 151 9.54 -24.40 7.17
N SER A 152 9.69 -24.59 8.48
CA SER A 152 8.58 -24.41 9.41
C SER A 152 8.36 -22.92 9.68
N PRO A 153 7.11 -22.45 9.85
CA PRO A 153 6.87 -21.07 10.21
C PRO A 153 7.47 -20.76 11.58
N GLU A 154 8.21 -19.66 11.69
CA GLU A 154 8.68 -19.14 12.98
C GLU A 154 7.51 -18.54 13.78
N ALA A 155 6.51 -18.01 13.07
CA ALA A 155 5.29 -17.52 13.69
C ALA A 155 4.07 -17.72 12.79
N GLU A 156 2.92 -17.97 13.42
CA GLU A 156 1.63 -18.12 12.78
C GLU A 156 0.54 -17.51 13.66
N PHE A 157 -0.30 -16.64 13.10
CA PHE A 157 -1.43 -16.02 13.84
C PHE A 157 -2.53 -15.55 12.89
N VAL A 158 -3.72 -15.32 13.43
CA VAL A 158 -4.82 -14.63 12.73
C VAL A 158 -4.93 -13.21 13.26
N SER A 159 -4.92 -12.22 12.37
CA SER A 159 -5.05 -10.82 12.77
C SER A 159 -6.46 -10.50 13.25
N ASP A 160 -6.58 -9.86 14.40
CA ASP A 160 -7.87 -9.47 14.97
C ASP A 160 -7.96 -7.95 15.17
N PHE A 161 -8.70 -7.29 14.26
CA PHE A 161 -9.06 -5.88 14.39
C PHE A 161 -10.57 -5.67 14.61
N MET A 162 -11.30 -6.68 15.09
CA MET A 162 -12.74 -6.59 15.41
C MET A 162 -13.59 -6.06 14.24
N GLY A 163 -13.27 -6.47 13.00
CA GLY A 163 -13.93 -5.98 11.78
C GLY A 163 -13.66 -4.50 11.42
N ALA A 164 -12.82 -3.78 12.19
CA ALA A 164 -12.52 -2.36 11.94
C ALA A 164 -11.49 -2.15 10.81
N SER A 165 -11.02 -3.21 10.15
CA SER A 165 -10.07 -3.14 9.04
C SER A 165 -10.23 -4.36 8.13
N GLU A 166 -9.98 -4.18 6.82
CA GLU A 166 -9.82 -5.26 5.85
C GLU A 166 -8.74 -6.29 6.23
N LEU A 167 -7.83 -5.92 7.14
CA LEU A 167 -6.79 -6.82 7.64
C LEU A 167 -7.29 -7.73 8.77
N HIS A 168 -8.56 -7.67 9.18
CA HIS A 168 -9.14 -8.57 10.17
C HIS A 168 -9.37 -9.97 9.57
N GLY A 169 -9.12 -11.02 10.35
CA GLY A 169 -9.35 -12.41 9.95
C GLY A 169 -8.31 -12.98 9.00
N ILE A 170 -7.26 -12.23 8.64
CA ILE A 170 -6.19 -12.73 7.77
C ILE A 170 -5.30 -13.68 8.57
N LYS A 171 -5.07 -14.88 8.04
CA LYS A 171 -4.10 -15.82 8.59
C LYS A 171 -2.70 -15.47 8.06
N ASN A 172 -1.76 -15.28 8.96
CA ASN A 172 -0.41 -14.77 8.71
C ASN A 172 0.61 -15.84 9.11
N ARG A 173 1.52 -16.21 8.20
CA ARG A 173 2.63 -17.13 8.47
C ARG A 173 3.96 -16.50 8.09
N ILE A 174 4.95 -16.61 8.95
CA ILE A 174 6.26 -15.97 8.80
C ILE A 174 7.35 -17.03 8.85
N PHE A 175 8.19 -17.09 7.83
CA PHE A 175 9.28 -18.04 7.69
C PHE A 175 10.60 -17.26 7.62
N ARG A 176 11.53 -17.56 8.52
CA ARG A 176 12.83 -16.88 8.59
C ARG A 176 13.86 -17.65 7.79
N VAL A 177 14.56 -16.94 6.92
CA VAL A 177 15.58 -17.47 6.03
C VAL A 177 16.85 -16.64 6.21
N GLU A 178 17.92 -17.25 6.70
CA GLU A 178 19.20 -16.56 6.82
C GLU A 178 19.73 -16.12 5.45
N GLU A 179 20.28 -14.91 5.36
CA GLU A 179 20.75 -14.33 4.09
C GLU A 179 21.78 -15.24 3.39
N LYS A 180 22.66 -15.89 4.17
CA LYS A 180 23.74 -16.74 3.67
C LYS A 180 23.31 -18.18 3.38
N SER A 181 22.06 -18.55 3.62
CA SER A 181 21.54 -19.86 3.23
C SER A 181 21.42 -19.98 1.71
N ARG A 182 21.27 -21.20 1.19
CA ARG A 182 21.05 -21.45 -0.24
C ARG A 182 19.83 -20.69 -0.75
N GLU A 183 18.73 -20.74 -0.01
CA GLU A 183 17.47 -20.07 -0.33
C GLU A 183 17.59 -18.55 -0.19
N GLY A 184 18.37 -18.05 0.78
CA GLY A 184 18.71 -16.64 0.93
C GLY A 184 19.47 -16.08 -0.28
N CYS A 185 20.50 -16.78 -0.75
CA CYS A 185 21.22 -16.41 -1.96
C CYS A 185 20.30 -16.42 -3.20
N LEU A 186 19.46 -17.45 -3.34
CA LEU A 186 18.50 -17.54 -4.45
C LEU A 186 17.49 -16.38 -4.48
N LEU A 187 17.00 -15.94 -3.31
CA LEU A 187 16.14 -14.76 -3.21
C LEU A 187 16.85 -13.50 -3.74
N LYS A 188 18.12 -13.29 -3.37
CA LYS A 188 18.92 -12.16 -3.84
C LYS A 188 19.08 -12.20 -5.36
N ASP A 189 19.45 -13.35 -5.91
CA ASP A 189 19.70 -13.50 -7.35
C ASP A 189 18.44 -13.25 -8.19
N VAL A 190 17.30 -13.84 -7.78
CA VAL A 190 16.03 -13.65 -8.48
C VAL A 190 15.56 -12.20 -8.41
N ILE A 191 15.65 -11.56 -7.25
CA ILE A 191 15.22 -10.17 -7.09
C ILE A 191 16.14 -9.20 -7.85
N ALA A 192 17.45 -9.46 -7.89
CA ALA A 192 18.40 -8.62 -8.62
C ALA A 192 18.23 -8.67 -10.15
N SER A 193 17.55 -9.69 -10.67
CA SER A 193 17.36 -9.91 -12.11
C SER A 193 16.40 -8.93 -12.79
N GLN A 194 15.59 -8.20 -12.02
CA GLN A 194 14.56 -7.29 -12.53
C GLN A 194 14.49 -6.01 -11.68
N ALA A 195 13.91 -4.96 -12.25
CA ALA A 195 13.54 -3.78 -11.48
C ALA A 195 12.40 -4.08 -10.49
N LEU A 196 12.27 -3.23 -9.48
CA LEU A 196 11.22 -3.30 -8.46
C LEU A 196 10.26 -2.13 -8.63
N TYR A 197 8.97 -2.43 -8.65
CA TYR A 197 7.92 -1.43 -8.78
C TYR A 197 7.31 -1.17 -7.41
N ILE A 198 7.19 0.09 -7.03
CA ILE A 198 6.48 0.47 -5.80
C ILE A 198 4.99 0.23 -6.04
N ALA A 199 4.41 -0.73 -5.32
CA ALA A 199 2.97 -0.96 -5.27
C ALA A 199 2.31 0.08 -4.34
N ASP A 200 2.86 0.24 -3.14
CA ASP A 200 2.33 1.09 -2.09
C ASP A 200 3.47 1.56 -1.17
N GLY A 201 3.36 2.78 -0.65
CA GLY A 201 4.37 3.36 0.23
C GLY A 201 5.40 4.24 -0.48
N HIS A 202 5.04 4.95 -1.55
CA HIS A 202 5.90 5.94 -2.22
C HIS A 202 6.44 7.00 -1.24
N HIS A 203 5.60 7.48 -0.31
CA HIS A 203 6.03 8.37 0.78
C HIS A 203 7.03 7.70 1.73
N ARG A 204 6.86 6.40 2.02
CA ARG A 204 7.77 5.63 2.87
C ARG A 204 9.13 5.50 2.19
N TYR A 205 9.18 5.13 0.91
CA TYR A 205 10.43 5.03 0.16
C TYR A 205 11.12 6.40 0.02
N HIS A 206 10.38 7.43 -0.39
CA HIS A 206 10.94 8.76 -0.57
C HIS A 206 11.48 9.36 0.73
N ALA A 207 10.81 9.13 1.86
CA ALA A 207 11.33 9.52 3.17
C ALA A 207 12.63 8.75 3.52
N SER A 208 12.82 7.52 3.05
CA SER A 208 14.10 6.80 3.18
C SER A 208 15.20 7.36 2.30
N LEU A 209 14.86 7.80 1.09
CA LEU A 209 15.77 8.50 0.17
C LEU A 209 16.26 9.82 0.79
N LEU A 210 15.34 10.66 1.29
CA LEU A 210 15.68 11.93 1.95
C LEU A 210 16.44 11.73 3.27
N ASN A 211 16.18 10.63 3.98
CA ASN A 211 16.94 10.27 5.18
C ASN A 211 18.36 9.74 4.85
N GLN A 212 18.71 9.64 3.57
CA GLN A 212 19.98 9.10 3.06
C GLN A 212 20.23 7.68 3.55
N GLN A 213 19.19 6.86 3.63
CA GLN A 213 19.38 5.45 4.02
C GLN A 213 20.16 4.68 2.95
N THR A 214 20.92 3.67 3.36
CA THR A 214 21.48 2.71 2.40
C THR A 214 20.40 1.73 1.95
N HIS A 215 19.55 1.28 2.88
CA HIS A 215 18.44 0.37 2.63
C HIS A 215 17.19 0.77 3.43
N CYS A 216 16.02 0.32 2.97
CA CYS A 216 14.74 0.47 3.64
C CYS A 216 14.04 -0.89 3.80
N LEU A 217 13.16 -0.98 4.81
CA LEU A 217 12.29 -2.14 4.98
C LEU A 217 11.30 -2.19 3.82
N ALA A 218 11.25 -3.31 3.13
CA ALA A 218 10.28 -3.55 2.07
C ALA A 218 9.67 -4.95 2.20
N TYR A 219 8.45 -5.08 1.71
CA TYR A 219 7.80 -6.34 1.39
C TYR A 219 7.79 -6.49 -0.13
N LEU A 220 8.29 -7.60 -0.66
CA LEU A 220 8.39 -7.87 -2.09
C LEU A 220 7.59 -9.12 -2.46
N CYS A 221 6.75 -9.05 -3.49
CA CYS A 221 6.11 -10.23 -4.07
C CYS A 221 6.25 -10.26 -5.60
N ALA A 222 5.82 -11.35 -6.22
CA ALA A 222 5.69 -11.39 -7.68
C ALA A 222 4.57 -10.46 -8.15
N ALA A 223 4.66 -9.95 -9.38
CA ALA A 223 3.62 -9.10 -9.97
C ALA A 223 2.23 -9.79 -9.99
N ALA A 224 2.21 -11.10 -10.24
CA ALA A 224 0.99 -11.93 -10.20
C ALA A 224 0.38 -12.08 -8.79
N ASP A 225 1.13 -11.73 -7.74
CA ASP A 225 0.72 -11.75 -6.34
C ASP A 225 0.33 -10.36 -5.81
N ALA A 226 0.31 -9.34 -6.66
CA ALA A 226 -0.03 -7.96 -6.30
C ALA A 226 -1.35 -7.51 -6.96
N PRO A 227 -2.50 -8.10 -6.60
CA PRO A 227 -3.78 -7.70 -7.18
C PRO A 227 -4.08 -6.24 -6.83
N ILE A 228 -4.56 -5.51 -7.83
CA ILE A 228 -5.03 -4.14 -7.71
C ILE A 228 -6.55 -4.20 -7.74
N LEU A 229 -7.19 -3.75 -6.68
CA LEU A 229 -8.63 -3.60 -6.61
C LEU A 229 -9.06 -2.27 -7.22
N ALA A 230 -10.33 -2.20 -7.61
CA ALA A 230 -10.96 -0.97 -8.03
C ALA A 230 -10.94 0.07 -6.89
N TYR A 231 -10.66 1.31 -7.23
CA TYR A 231 -10.70 2.43 -6.30
C TYR A 231 -11.94 3.29 -6.59
N ASN A 232 -13.06 2.84 -6.04
CA ASN A 232 -14.37 3.42 -6.27
C ASN A 232 -14.54 4.75 -5.53
N ARG A 233 -15.57 5.53 -5.87
CA ARG A 233 -15.86 6.79 -5.17
C ARG A 233 -17.34 7.08 -5.00
N VAL A 234 -17.63 7.86 -3.98
CA VAL A 234 -18.92 8.50 -3.73
C VAL A 234 -18.76 10.01 -3.87
N ILE A 235 -19.78 10.68 -4.41
CA ILE A 235 -19.67 12.04 -4.93
C ILE A 235 -20.92 12.85 -4.55
N ASN A 236 -20.70 14.06 -4.02
CA ASN A 236 -21.64 15.18 -4.10
C ASN A 236 -21.05 16.20 -5.08
N GLY A 237 -21.62 16.30 -6.27
CA GLY A 237 -21.30 17.39 -7.20
C GLY A 237 -21.92 18.71 -6.75
N LEU A 238 -21.43 19.83 -7.30
CA LEU A 238 -22.13 21.11 -7.25
C LEU A 238 -23.46 21.04 -8.04
N VAL A 239 -23.49 20.18 -9.06
CA VAL A 239 -24.69 19.83 -9.82
C VAL A 239 -25.09 18.41 -9.46
N LYS A 240 -26.37 18.17 -9.15
CA LYS A 240 -26.86 16.83 -8.81
C LYS A 240 -26.88 15.93 -10.04
N PHE A 241 -26.60 14.64 -9.87
CA PHE A 241 -26.58 13.68 -10.98
C PHE A 241 -27.93 13.65 -11.72
N ALA A 242 -29.04 13.80 -10.98
CA ALA A 242 -30.38 13.86 -11.56
C ALA A 242 -30.58 14.99 -12.59
N GLU A 243 -29.82 16.08 -12.51
CA GLU A 243 -29.91 17.23 -13.42
C GLU A 243 -29.10 17.05 -14.71
N ILE A 244 -28.15 16.10 -14.72
CA ILE A 244 -27.26 15.84 -15.85
C ILE A 244 -27.51 14.49 -16.52
N LYS A 245 -28.23 13.56 -15.86
CA LYS A 245 -28.39 12.18 -16.33
C LYS A 245 -28.91 12.09 -17.77
N ASP A 246 -29.82 12.98 -18.17
CA ASP A 246 -30.46 12.95 -19.49
C ASP A 246 -29.53 13.48 -20.61
N LYS A 247 -28.38 14.04 -20.23
CA LYS A 247 -27.32 14.51 -21.15
C LYS A 247 -26.22 13.46 -21.36
N LEU A 248 -26.25 12.36 -20.60
CA LEU A 248 -25.23 11.32 -20.62
C LEU A 248 -25.76 10.07 -21.35
N PRO A 249 -24.89 9.31 -22.06
CA PRO A 249 -25.29 8.08 -22.75
C PRO A 249 -25.48 6.90 -21.79
N LEU A 250 -26.39 7.03 -20.83
CA LEU A 250 -26.62 6.06 -19.76
C LEU A 250 -27.42 4.84 -20.24
N GLN A 251 -26.97 3.66 -19.81
CA GLN A 251 -27.72 2.41 -19.94
C GLN A 251 -28.25 1.99 -18.57
N VAL A 252 -29.56 1.78 -18.43
CA VAL A 252 -30.14 1.30 -17.17
C VAL A 252 -29.73 -0.16 -16.97
N VAL A 253 -29.19 -0.47 -15.79
CA VAL A 253 -28.79 -1.83 -15.41
C VAL A 253 -29.46 -2.24 -14.09
N ARG A 254 -29.54 -3.55 -13.84
CA ARG A 254 -30.19 -4.07 -12.63
C ARG A 254 -29.35 -3.94 -11.37
N GLU A 255 -28.03 -3.95 -11.51
CA GLU A 255 -27.09 -4.08 -10.40
C GLU A 255 -26.01 -3.02 -10.47
N PHE A 256 -25.65 -2.47 -9.31
CA PHE A 256 -24.43 -1.70 -9.11
C PHE A 256 -23.30 -2.66 -8.78
N LYS A 257 -22.33 -2.80 -9.68
CA LYS A 257 -21.20 -3.73 -9.57
C LYS A 257 -19.98 -3.19 -10.29
N THR A 258 -18.82 -3.79 -10.06
CA THR A 258 -17.61 -3.51 -10.84
C THR A 258 -17.91 -3.63 -12.34
N PRO A 259 -17.76 -2.54 -13.12
CA PRO A 259 -18.01 -2.56 -14.56
C PRO A 259 -16.85 -3.23 -15.32
N PRO A 260 -17.06 -3.60 -16.60
CA PRO A 260 -15.95 -3.90 -17.51
C PRO A 260 -15.10 -2.65 -17.75
N LYS A 261 -13.89 -2.84 -18.29
CA LYS A 261 -12.98 -1.73 -18.64
C LYS A 261 -13.67 -0.69 -19.54
N HIS A 262 -13.29 0.57 -19.33
CA HIS A 262 -13.81 1.72 -20.07
C HIS A 262 -15.34 1.91 -19.92
N HIS A 263 -15.90 1.38 -18.84
CA HIS A 263 -17.27 1.64 -18.43
C HIS A 263 -17.29 2.05 -16.96
N PHE A 264 -18.28 2.85 -16.59
CA PHE A 264 -18.47 3.34 -15.22
C PHE A 264 -19.84 2.86 -14.73
N SER A 265 -19.86 2.10 -13.64
CA SER A 265 -21.13 1.75 -12.99
C SER A 265 -21.49 2.88 -12.04
N LEU A 266 -22.71 3.38 -12.14
CA LEU A 266 -23.23 4.53 -11.41
C LEU A 266 -24.43 4.07 -10.57
N TYR A 267 -24.55 4.56 -9.34
CA TYR A 267 -25.70 4.29 -8.48
C TYR A 267 -26.22 5.55 -7.82
N THR A 268 -27.53 5.78 -7.92
CA THR A 268 -28.23 6.86 -7.21
C THR A 268 -29.68 6.49 -6.94
N ARG A 269 -30.16 6.76 -5.72
CA ARG A 269 -31.58 6.64 -5.30
C ARG A 269 -32.24 5.32 -5.77
N GLY A 270 -31.60 4.18 -5.50
CA GLY A 270 -32.10 2.86 -5.88
C GLY A 270 -31.98 2.49 -7.37
N ASN A 271 -31.41 3.34 -8.22
CA ASN A 271 -31.20 3.08 -9.65
C ASN A 271 -29.73 2.87 -9.96
N ALA A 272 -29.43 1.91 -10.83
CA ALA A 272 -28.09 1.64 -11.33
C ALA A 272 -28.00 1.93 -12.84
N TYR A 273 -26.88 2.51 -13.26
CA TYR A 273 -26.60 2.84 -14.65
C TYR A 273 -25.20 2.36 -15.04
N LEU A 274 -25.01 2.09 -16.33
CA LEU A 274 -23.72 1.91 -16.95
C LEU A 274 -23.46 3.05 -17.91
N LEU A 275 -22.34 3.74 -17.74
CA LEU A 275 -21.87 4.81 -18.61
C LEU A 275 -20.65 4.31 -19.38
N PRO A 276 -20.73 4.06 -20.70
CA PRO A 276 -19.57 3.76 -21.51
C PRO A 276 -18.70 5.03 -21.68
N ALA A 277 -17.38 4.85 -21.69
CA ALA A 277 -16.45 5.90 -22.07
C ALA A 277 -16.73 6.36 -23.51
N GLN A 278 -16.76 7.68 -23.74
CA GLN A 278 -16.94 8.24 -25.09
C GLN A 278 -15.64 8.17 -25.90
N LYS A 279 -14.51 8.41 -25.24
CA LYS A 279 -13.19 8.35 -25.87
C LYS A 279 -12.18 7.69 -24.93
N VAL A 280 -11.49 6.68 -25.45
CA VAL A 280 -10.33 6.07 -24.78
C VAL A 280 -9.06 6.62 -25.45
N PRO A 281 -8.27 7.47 -24.75
CA PRO A 281 -6.98 7.92 -25.27
C PRO A 281 -5.99 6.77 -25.48
N GLU A 282 -4.97 6.98 -26.31
CA GLU A 282 -3.91 5.99 -26.52
C GLU A 282 -2.78 6.09 -25.48
N ASP A 283 -2.61 7.27 -24.86
CA ASP A 283 -1.54 7.51 -23.90
C ASP A 283 -1.74 6.71 -22.60
N VAL A 284 -0.63 6.26 -22.01
CA VAL A 284 -0.63 5.29 -20.89
C VAL A 284 -1.39 5.78 -19.65
N VAL A 285 -1.45 7.10 -19.42
CA VAL A 285 -2.18 7.69 -18.29
C VAL A 285 -3.62 7.99 -18.67
N GLY A 286 -3.85 8.67 -19.79
CA GLY A 286 -5.15 9.12 -20.26
C GLY A 286 -6.12 7.98 -20.54
N ARG A 287 -5.63 6.79 -20.86
CA ARG A 287 -6.45 5.58 -21.08
C ARG A 287 -6.97 4.91 -19.81
N LEU A 288 -6.52 5.34 -18.64
CA LEU A 288 -6.97 4.80 -17.36
C LEU A 288 -8.41 5.25 -17.08
N ASP A 289 -9.26 4.32 -16.63
CA ASP A 289 -10.67 4.59 -16.34
C ASP A 289 -10.87 5.76 -15.36
N CYS A 290 -9.97 5.93 -14.37
CA CYS A 290 -10.00 7.09 -13.48
C CYS A 290 -9.82 8.42 -14.22
N ARG A 291 -8.88 8.50 -15.17
CA ARG A 291 -8.65 9.70 -16.00
C ARG A 291 -9.78 9.98 -16.97
N ILE A 292 -10.32 8.93 -17.57
CA ILE A 292 -11.44 9.07 -18.51
C ILE A 292 -12.65 9.62 -17.77
N LEU A 293 -12.98 9.05 -16.61
CA LEU A 293 -14.08 9.54 -15.77
C LEU A 293 -13.87 11.00 -15.33
N GLU A 294 -12.65 11.37 -14.89
CA GLU A 294 -12.31 12.74 -14.53
C GLU A 294 -12.55 13.71 -15.69
N LYS A 295 -12.28 13.30 -16.93
CA LYS A 295 -12.51 14.13 -18.11
C LYS A 295 -13.97 14.16 -18.55
N GLU A 296 -14.67 13.03 -18.46
CA GLU A 296 -15.97 12.86 -19.09
C GLU A 296 -17.16 13.06 -18.15
N LEU A 297 -17.02 12.85 -16.84
CA LEU A 297 -18.14 12.97 -15.88
C LEU A 297 -17.99 14.15 -14.92
N TYR A 298 -16.79 14.39 -14.38
CA TYR A 298 -16.58 15.41 -13.34
C TYR A 298 -16.96 16.83 -13.76
N PRO A 299 -16.73 17.28 -15.00
CA PRO A 299 -17.17 18.60 -15.44
C PRO A 299 -18.69 18.78 -15.38
N HIS A 300 -19.47 17.73 -15.66
CA HIS A 300 -20.93 17.79 -15.56
C HIS A 300 -21.41 17.92 -14.11
N LEU A 301 -20.67 17.35 -13.17
CA LEU A 301 -20.96 17.43 -11.73
C LEU A 301 -20.43 18.72 -11.09
N GLY A 302 -19.67 19.54 -11.83
CA GLY A 302 -19.02 20.74 -11.30
C GLY A 302 -17.93 20.43 -10.26
N LEU A 303 -17.28 19.27 -10.35
CA LEU A 303 -16.22 18.90 -9.42
C LEU A 303 -14.93 19.68 -9.69
N THR A 304 -14.32 20.18 -8.62
CA THR A 304 -13.00 20.81 -8.61
C THR A 304 -12.03 20.01 -7.75
N ALA A 305 -10.73 20.31 -7.83
CA ALA A 305 -9.70 19.64 -7.02
C ALA A 305 -9.93 19.81 -5.51
N ASP A 306 -10.41 20.98 -5.08
CA ASP A 306 -10.72 21.26 -3.67
C ASP A 306 -11.87 20.38 -3.17
N LEU A 307 -12.91 20.17 -4.00
CA LEU A 307 -14.05 19.31 -3.65
C LEU A 307 -13.65 17.84 -3.59
N ILE A 308 -12.76 17.37 -4.48
CA ILE A 308 -12.26 15.99 -4.46
C ILE A 308 -11.47 15.70 -3.17
N SER A 309 -10.90 16.73 -2.56
CA SER A 309 -10.12 16.62 -1.31
C SER A 309 -10.98 16.74 -0.05
N ASP A 310 -12.24 17.17 -0.16
CA ASP A 310 -13.16 17.36 0.96
C ASP A 310 -14.09 16.14 1.13
N PRO A 311 -14.03 15.42 2.27
CA PRO A 311 -14.92 14.30 2.56
C PRO A 311 -16.42 14.61 2.48
N ALA A 312 -16.83 15.88 2.59
CA ALA A 312 -18.23 16.28 2.40
C ALA A 312 -18.69 16.12 0.94
N TYR A 313 -17.75 16.19 -0.01
CA TYR A 313 -18.03 16.14 -1.44
C TYR A 313 -17.53 14.87 -2.11
N PHE A 314 -16.49 14.23 -1.58
CA PHE A 314 -15.87 13.10 -2.23
C PHE A 314 -15.23 12.16 -1.21
N ASP A 315 -15.44 10.85 -1.36
CA ASP A 315 -14.66 9.84 -0.62
C ASP A 315 -14.45 8.61 -1.49
N TYR A 316 -13.42 7.84 -1.16
CA TYR A 316 -13.03 6.66 -1.92
C TYR A 316 -13.26 5.37 -1.14
N TYR A 317 -13.62 4.31 -1.87
CA TYR A 317 -13.98 2.99 -1.35
C TYR A 317 -13.27 1.89 -2.16
N ALA A 318 -12.93 0.79 -1.52
CA ALA A 318 -12.36 -0.39 -2.17
C ALA A 318 -13.43 -1.16 -2.97
N GLU A 319 -12.98 -2.11 -3.80
CA GLU A 319 -13.85 -2.90 -4.67
C GLU A 319 -14.88 -3.76 -3.92
N ASN A 320 -14.54 -4.24 -2.73
CA ASN A 320 -15.42 -5.04 -1.89
C ASN A 320 -16.41 -4.21 -1.06
N GLU A 321 -16.36 -2.88 -1.12
CA GLU A 321 -17.18 -1.98 -0.30
C GLU A 321 -18.38 -1.37 -1.06
N LEU A 322 -18.84 -2.03 -2.14
CA LEU A 322 -19.94 -1.52 -2.97
C LEU A 322 -21.26 -1.39 -2.20
N ALA A 323 -21.49 -2.23 -1.19
CA ALA A 323 -22.69 -2.16 -0.36
C ALA A 323 -22.68 -0.89 0.51
N GLU A 324 -21.55 -0.61 1.15
CA GLU A 324 -21.32 0.59 1.98
C GLU A 324 -21.45 1.87 1.14
N MET A 325 -20.98 1.84 -0.11
CA MET A 325 -21.19 2.93 -1.05
C MET A 325 -22.67 3.18 -1.34
N LYS A 326 -23.48 2.13 -1.52
CA LYS A 326 -24.93 2.25 -1.71
C LYS A 326 -25.58 2.84 -0.47
N ASP A 327 -25.24 2.34 0.72
CA ASP A 327 -25.77 2.85 1.99
C ASP A 327 -25.46 4.34 2.17
N CYS A 328 -24.26 4.78 1.75
CA CYS A 328 -23.89 6.19 1.76
C CYS A 328 -24.75 7.05 0.82
N VAL A 329 -25.18 6.51 -0.31
CA VAL A 329 -26.07 7.23 -1.24
C VAL A 329 -27.52 7.18 -0.77
N ASP A 330 -28.00 6.03 -0.32
CA ASP A 330 -29.38 5.83 0.11
C ASP A 330 -29.70 6.56 1.42
N SER A 331 -28.71 6.76 2.29
CA SER A 331 -28.82 7.63 3.47
C SER A 331 -28.77 9.13 3.15
N GLY A 332 -28.46 9.50 1.90
CA GLY A 332 -28.33 10.90 1.46
C GLY A 332 -27.00 11.56 1.85
N LYS A 333 -26.02 10.80 2.37
CA LYS A 333 -24.67 11.33 2.65
C LYS A 333 -23.96 11.76 1.36
N TYR A 334 -24.12 11.00 0.28
CA TYR A 334 -23.67 11.37 -1.07
C TYR A 334 -24.79 11.25 -2.09
N ASP A 335 -24.65 11.92 -3.22
CA ASP A 335 -25.65 11.93 -4.30
C ASP A 335 -25.45 10.76 -5.29
N LEU A 336 -24.21 10.34 -5.48
CA LEU A 336 -23.81 9.39 -6.51
C LEU A 336 -22.69 8.47 -6.00
N ALA A 337 -22.83 7.18 -6.27
CA ALA A 337 -21.75 6.20 -6.16
C ALA A 337 -21.27 5.80 -7.55
N VAL A 338 -19.95 5.69 -7.74
CA VAL A 338 -19.32 5.33 -9.01
C VAL A 338 -18.29 4.23 -8.82
N ALA A 339 -18.54 3.06 -9.39
CA ALA A 339 -17.59 1.96 -9.44
C ALA A 339 -16.79 1.93 -10.76
N LEU A 340 -15.54 1.49 -10.67
CA LEU A 340 -14.57 1.39 -11.76
C LEU A 340 -14.17 -0.04 -12.04
N ALA A 341 -13.70 -0.32 -13.25
CA ALA A 341 -12.83 -1.47 -13.43
C ALA A 341 -11.46 -1.22 -12.76
N PRO A 342 -10.87 -2.23 -12.10
CA PRO A 342 -9.54 -2.09 -11.50
C PRO A 342 -8.48 -1.76 -12.55
N VAL A 343 -7.47 -0.99 -12.15
CA VAL A 343 -6.23 -0.85 -12.94
C VAL A 343 -5.56 -2.22 -12.98
N SER A 344 -5.14 -2.66 -14.16
CA SER A 344 -4.36 -3.90 -14.31
C SER A 344 -2.89 -3.67 -13.96
N ILE A 345 -2.20 -4.74 -13.55
CA ILE A 345 -0.76 -4.67 -13.28
C ILE A 345 0.03 -4.22 -14.51
N THR A 346 -0.42 -4.61 -15.72
CA THR A 346 0.17 -4.20 -16.99
C THR A 346 0.02 -2.71 -17.25
N GLU A 347 -1.15 -2.11 -16.98
CA GLU A 347 -1.34 -0.66 -17.08
C GLU A 347 -0.44 0.10 -16.10
N LEU A 348 -0.33 -0.38 -14.85
CA LEU A 348 0.54 0.24 -13.86
C LEU A 348 2.02 0.17 -14.29
N ILE A 349 2.50 -0.99 -14.76
CA ILE A 349 3.86 -1.16 -15.25
C ILE A 349 4.11 -0.22 -16.44
N ALA A 350 3.17 -0.13 -17.39
CA ALA A 350 3.32 0.75 -18.55
C ALA A 350 3.44 2.23 -18.15
N VAL A 351 2.66 2.70 -17.16
CA VAL A 351 2.80 4.07 -16.64
C VAL A 351 4.13 4.24 -15.89
N ALA A 352 4.51 3.27 -15.07
CA ALA A 352 5.75 3.30 -14.31
C ALA A 352 6.99 3.36 -15.22
N ASP A 353 7.03 2.52 -16.25
CA ASP A 353 8.12 2.46 -17.24
C ASP A 353 8.21 3.75 -18.07
N ALA A 354 7.06 4.31 -18.48
CA ALA A 354 7.02 5.63 -19.13
C ALA A 354 7.56 6.73 -18.20
N GLY A 355 7.30 6.62 -16.90
CA GLY A 355 7.80 7.51 -15.85
C GLY A 355 9.32 7.50 -15.67
N ILE A 356 10.01 6.46 -16.13
CA ILE A 356 11.49 6.41 -16.15
C ILE A 356 12.05 7.41 -17.17
N GLN A 357 11.39 7.53 -18.33
CA GLN A 357 11.81 8.42 -19.40
C GLN A 357 11.36 9.86 -19.15
N ASP A 358 10.14 10.03 -18.65
CA ASP A 358 9.59 11.33 -18.25
C ASP A 358 9.03 11.25 -16.81
N PRO A 359 9.74 11.78 -15.81
CA PRO A 359 9.32 11.75 -14.41
C PRO A 359 7.99 12.46 -14.09
N GLN A 360 7.42 13.21 -15.05
CA GLN A 360 6.08 13.80 -14.92
C GLN A 360 4.95 12.80 -15.24
N ILE A 361 5.24 11.73 -15.98
CA ILE A 361 4.29 10.66 -16.28
C ILE A 361 4.12 9.81 -15.01
N VAL A 362 2.99 10.03 -14.34
CA VAL A 362 2.56 9.27 -13.16
C VAL A 362 1.07 9.02 -13.25
N MET A 363 0.61 8.00 -12.55
CA MET A 363 -0.82 7.79 -12.33
C MET A 363 -1.40 8.94 -11.49
N PRO A 364 -2.69 9.27 -11.66
CA PRO A 364 -3.40 10.12 -10.72
C PRO A 364 -3.30 9.59 -9.31
N GLU A 365 -3.35 10.50 -8.34
CA GLU A 365 -3.56 10.13 -6.95
C GLU A 365 -4.76 9.18 -6.83
N LYS A 366 -4.64 8.19 -5.95
CA LYS A 366 -5.76 7.29 -5.63
C LYS A 366 -6.29 6.53 -6.86
N SER A 367 -5.40 6.13 -7.77
CA SER A 367 -5.74 5.26 -8.92
C SER A 367 -5.67 3.77 -8.63
N THR A 368 -4.91 3.35 -7.61
CA THR A 368 -4.65 1.94 -7.31
C THR A 368 -4.90 1.61 -5.85
N PHE A 369 -5.47 0.43 -5.62
CA PHE A 369 -5.70 -0.09 -4.28
C PHE A 369 -5.18 -1.54 -4.18
N PHE A 370 -3.97 -1.72 -3.68
CA PHE A 370 -3.41 -3.04 -3.42
C PHE A 370 -3.99 -3.63 -2.12
N ALA A 371 -4.64 -4.78 -2.23
CA ALA A 371 -5.30 -5.45 -1.12
C ALA A 371 -4.93 -6.95 -1.01
N PRO A 372 -4.95 -7.52 0.22
CA PRO A 372 -4.92 -6.79 1.49
C PRO A 372 -3.65 -5.95 1.59
N LYS A 373 -3.62 -4.95 2.45
CA LYS A 373 -2.35 -4.26 2.79
C LYS A 373 -1.38 -5.19 3.55
N ILE A 374 -0.16 -4.72 3.78
CA ILE A 374 0.88 -5.43 4.54
C ILE A 374 0.84 -4.97 6.00
N LEU A 375 0.74 -5.92 6.94
CA LEU A 375 0.81 -5.60 8.36
C LEU A 375 2.15 -4.94 8.71
N SER A 376 2.08 -3.87 9.48
CA SER A 376 3.25 -3.22 10.05
C SER A 376 3.67 -3.93 11.33
N GLY A 377 4.96 -3.90 11.65
CA GLY A 377 5.49 -4.45 12.90
C GLY A 377 5.82 -5.93 12.86
N ILE A 378 5.68 -6.62 11.72
CA ILE A 378 6.21 -7.99 11.54
C ILE A 378 7.73 -7.99 11.78
N PHE A 379 8.41 -6.95 11.30
CA PHE A 379 9.80 -6.65 11.61
C PHE A 379 9.99 -5.14 11.74
N ILE A 380 10.90 -4.71 12.62
CA ILE A 380 11.29 -3.32 12.81
C ILE A 380 12.75 -3.19 12.41
N TYR A 381 13.00 -2.61 11.23
CA TYR A 381 14.33 -2.59 10.63
C TYR A 381 15.20 -1.47 11.21
N LYS A 382 16.41 -1.81 11.67
CA LYS A 382 17.41 -0.82 12.07
C LYS A 382 18.12 -0.33 10.82
N HIS A 383 17.80 0.88 10.37
CA HIS A 383 18.35 1.40 9.13
C HIS A 383 19.72 2.03 9.33
N ILE A 384 20.54 1.99 8.28
CA ILE A 384 21.85 2.63 8.21
C ILE A 384 21.74 3.82 7.25
N ARG A 385 22.40 4.92 7.58
CA ARG A 385 22.49 6.11 6.73
C ARG A 385 23.84 6.16 6.04
N LYS A 386 23.87 6.64 4.79
CA LYS A 386 25.10 6.95 4.05
C LYS A 386 25.85 8.01 4.84
N ILE A 387 27.08 7.73 5.24
CA ILE A 387 27.96 8.75 5.83
C ILE A 387 28.46 9.58 4.64
N MET A 388 28.00 10.82 4.50
CA MET A 388 28.62 11.74 3.55
C MET A 388 29.98 12.16 4.15
N GLY A 389 31.10 11.75 3.52
CA GLY A 389 32.46 12.13 3.97
C GLY A 389 32.60 13.64 4.10
N TRP A 390 33.18 14.18 5.17
CA TRP A 390 34.61 14.13 5.50
C TRP A 390 34.95 13.69 6.93
N ASN A 391 36.02 12.88 6.99
CA ASN A 391 37.01 12.55 8.04
C ASN A 391 36.80 13.06 9.47
N TYR A 392 36.50 12.13 10.37
CA TYR A 392 36.94 12.21 11.76
C TYR A 392 38.24 11.41 11.89
N VAL A 393 39.38 12.09 11.87
CA VAL A 393 40.58 11.60 12.57
C VAL A 393 40.54 12.29 13.92
N GLU A 394 40.03 11.60 14.93
CA GLU A 394 40.45 11.89 16.31
C GLU A 394 41.14 10.65 16.86
N ARG A 395 42.30 10.93 17.44
CA ARG A 395 43.31 10.02 17.95
C ARG A 395 42.83 9.18 19.12
#